data_AF-A0A8J6Z707-F1
#
_entry.id   AF-A0A8J6Z707-F1
#
_cell.length_a   1.000
_cell.length_b   1.000
_cell.length_c   1.000
_cell.angle_alpha   90.00
_cell.angle_beta   90.00
_cell.angle_gamma   90.00
#
_symmetry.space_group_name_H-M   'P 1'
#
loop_
_entity.id
_entity.type
_entity.pdbx_description
1 polymer ?
#
loop_
_entity_poly.entity_id
_entity_poly.type
_entity_poly.pdbx_seq_one_letter_code
_entity_poly.pdbx_strand_id
1 'polypeptide(L)'
;MAKEILKDEIMSDDELDNVAGGNRIETFQDGNELYKRGLLSAEDALSSAPVRDKLHKMGYAGYKDNGGIINGNIYTDKNGNEITREQFWKNFDAENGTKIIR
;
A
#
# COMPACT_ATOMS: atom_id res chain seq x y z
N MET A 1 16.89 -24.74 20.03
CA MET A 1 17.28 -24.04 18.80
C MET A 1 16.33 -22.88 18.62
N ALA A 2 16.79 -21.66 18.80
CA ALA A 2 15.97 -20.47 18.62
C ALA A 2 15.62 -20.36 17.12
N LYS A 3 14.32 -20.26 16.80
CA LYS A 3 13.89 -19.86 15.46
C LYS A 3 14.54 -18.52 15.15
N GLU A 4 15.36 -18.46 14.11
CA GLU A 4 15.67 -17.21 13.44
C GLU A 4 14.32 -16.61 13.04
N ILE A 5 13.87 -15.65 13.83
CA ILE A 5 12.90 -14.67 13.36
C ILE A 5 13.69 -13.95 12.27
N LEU A 6 13.36 -14.24 11.02
CA LEU A 6 13.83 -13.51 9.86
C LEU A 6 13.78 -12.04 10.25
N LYS A 7 14.97 -11.45 10.31
CA LYS A 7 15.18 -10.05 10.56
C LYS A 7 14.64 -9.38 9.30
N ASP A 8 13.32 -9.24 9.21
CA ASP A 8 12.71 -8.29 8.29
C ASP A 8 13.34 -6.97 8.71
N GLU A 9 14.34 -6.53 7.94
CA GLU A 9 14.90 -5.21 8.09
C GLU A 9 13.71 -4.26 8.06
N ILE A 10 13.44 -3.63 9.19
CA ILE A 10 12.41 -2.60 9.30
C ILE A 10 12.90 -1.51 8.36
N MET A 11 12.42 -1.54 7.12
CA MET A 11 12.65 -0.50 6.13
C MET A 11 12.30 0.83 6.78
N SER A 12 13.17 1.82 6.63
CA SER A 12 12.88 3.18 7.04
C SER A 12 11.67 3.73 6.28
N ASP A 13 11.00 4.73 6.84
CA ASP A 13 9.88 5.40 6.15
C ASP A 13 10.34 5.95 4.77
N ASP A 14 11.59 6.43 4.67
CA ASP A 14 12.21 6.88 3.41
C ASP A 14 12.44 5.74 2.39
N GLU A 15 12.64 4.50 2.85
CA GLU A 15 12.73 3.32 1.97
C GLU A 15 11.35 2.79 1.58
N LEU A 16 10.32 3.14 2.34
CA LEU A 16 8.93 2.82 2.08
C LEU A 16 8.25 3.87 1.20
N ASP A 17 8.84 5.06 1.06
CA ASP A 17 8.49 6.00 0.00
C ASP A 17 8.63 5.32 -1.36
N ASN A 18 7.55 5.32 -2.15
CA ASN A 18 7.44 4.56 -3.41
C ASN A 18 7.08 3.07 -3.26
N VAL A 19 6.70 2.61 -2.07
CA VAL A 19 6.16 1.27 -1.88
C VAL A 19 4.69 1.36 -1.49
N ALA A 20 3.84 0.70 -2.26
CA ALA A 20 2.41 0.75 -2.04
C ALA A 20 1.97 0.19 -0.69
N GLY A 21 1.33 1.02 0.14
CA GLY A 21 1.00 0.66 1.51
C GLY A 21 2.24 0.39 2.36
N GLY A 22 3.38 0.97 1.98
CA GLY A 22 4.68 0.81 2.61
C GLY A 22 4.65 1.36 4.03
N ASN A 23 4.10 2.56 4.19
CA ASN A 23 4.02 3.22 5.49
C ASN A 23 2.59 3.20 6.08
N ARG A 24 2.49 3.59 7.36
CA ARG A 24 1.21 3.60 8.10
C ARG A 24 0.24 4.67 7.62
N ILE A 25 0.75 5.79 7.13
CA ILE A 25 -0.07 6.92 6.65
C ILE A 25 -0.79 6.51 5.37
N GLU A 26 -0.07 5.90 4.44
CA GLU A 26 -0.63 5.37 3.19
C GLU A 26 -1.73 4.34 3.48
N THR A 27 -1.41 3.38 4.36
CA THR A 27 -2.35 2.34 4.79
C THR A 27 -3.60 2.92 5.43
N PHE A 28 -3.47 3.99 6.23
CA PHE A 28 -4.58 4.66 6.89
C PHE A 28 -5.45 5.44 5.89
N GLN A 29 -4.84 6.25 5.02
CA GLN A 29 -5.56 7.07 4.03
C GLN A 29 -6.32 6.20 3.03
N ASP A 30 -5.79 5.03 2.70
CA ASP A 30 -6.41 4.06 1.79
C ASP A 30 -7.12 2.89 2.46
N GLY A 31 -7.26 2.91 3.77
CA GLY A 31 -7.82 1.78 4.52
C GLY A 31 -9.17 1.30 4.02
N ASN A 32 -10.05 2.23 3.58
CA ASN A 32 -11.34 1.86 3.01
C ASN A 32 -11.21 1.10 1.67
N GLU A 33 -10.35 1.58 0.77
CA GLU A 33 -10.16 0.95 -0.54
C GLU A 33 -9.45 -0.40 -0.40
N LEU A 34 -8.51 -0.52 0.54
CA LEU A 34 -7.86 -1.77 0.91
C LEU A 34 -8.86 -2.77 1.53
N TYR A 35 -9.75 -2.30 2.40
CA TYR A 35 -10.75 -3.14 3.07
C TYR A 35 -11.81 -3.68 2.11
N LYS A 36 -12.31 -2.83 1.20
CA LYS A 36 -13.23 -3.20 0.11
C LYS A 36 -12.70 -4.35 -0.75
N ARG A 37 -11.38 -4.43 -0.93
CA ARG A 37 -10.68 -5.45 -1.74
C ARG A 37 -10.15 -6.63 -0.93
N GLY A 38 -10.36 -6.62 0.39
CA GLY A 38 -9.84 -7.66 1.29
C GLY A 38 -8.32 -7.65 1.46
N LEU A 39 -7.66 -6.56 1.11
CA LEU A 39 -6.22 -6.37 1.26
C LEU A 39 -5.87 -5.95 2.69
N LEU A 40 -6.79 -5.23 3.35
CA LEU A 40 -6.71 -4.87 4.76
C LEU A 40 -7.71 -5.69 5.58
N SER A 41 -7.24 -6.28 6.69
CA SER A 41 -8.05 -6.91 7.71
C SER A 41 -8.02 -6.08 9.00
N ALA A 42 -8.98 -6.30 9.90
CA ALA A 42 -9.00 -5.63 11.21
C ALA A 42 -7.75 -5.96 12.06
N GLU A 43 -7.15 -7.14 11.83
CA GLU A 43 -5.92 -7.58 12.49
C GLU A 43 -4.68 -6.88 11.91
N ASP A 44 -4.71 -6.59 10.60
CA ASP A 44 -3.62 -5.91 9.89
C ASP A 44 -3.69 -4.37 10.02
N ALA A 45 -4.79 -3.80 10.54
CA ALA A 45 -5.00 -2.35 10.61
C ALA A 45 -3.93 -1.58 11.42
N LEU A 46 -3.16 -2.28 12.27
CA LEU A 46 -2.09 -1.70 13.09
C LEU A 46 -0.70 -1.85 12.46
N SER A 47 -0.57 -2.58 11.35
CA SER A 47 0.71 -2.85 10.67
C SER A 47 0.59 -2.66 9.15
N SER A 48 1.40 -1.77 8.57
CA SER A 48 1.43 -1.56 7.11
C SER A 48 2.16 -2.69 6.38
N ALA A 49 3.03 -3.45 7.05
CA ALA A 49 3.86 -4.48 6.41
C ALA A 49 3.05 -5.59 5.68
N PRO A 50 1.99 -6.18 6.26
CA PRO A 50 1.18 -7.17 5.55
C PRO A 50 0.47 -6.60 4.32
N VAL A 51 0.07 -5.32 4.36
CA VAL A 51 -0.57 -4.62 3.24
C VAL A 51 0.46 -4.36 2.14
N ARG A 52 1.61 -3.80 2.50
CA ARG A 52 2.77 -3.60 1.65
C ARG A 52 3.13 -4.87 0.90
N ASP A 53 3.31 -5.97 1.63
CA ASP A 53 3.75 -7.24 1.04
C ASP A 53 2.70 -7.81 0.07
N LYS A 54 1.40 -7.64 0.36
CA LYS A 54 0.32 -8.03 -0.57
C LYS A 54 0.35 -7.18 -1.84
N LEU A 55 0.43 -5.85 -1.71
CA LEU A 55 0.45 -4.91 -2.84
C LEU A 55 1.72 -5.09 -3.70
N HIS A 56 2.87 -5.28 -3.06
CA HIS A 56 4.13 -5.53 -3.75
C HIS A 56 4.12 -6.87 -4.51
N LYS A 57 3.58 -7.94 -3.92
CA LYS A 57 3.38 -9.23 -4.64
C LYS A 57 2.47 -9.12 -5.85
N MET A 58 1.56 -8.15 -5.85
CA MET A 58 0.69 -7.80 -6.96
C MET A 58 1.38 -6.87 -7.99
N GLY A 59 2.67 -6.56 -7.79
CA GLY A 59 3.47 -5.76 -8.71
C GLY A 59 3.15 -4.26 -8.64
N TYR A 60 2.67 -3.76 -7.50
CA TYR A 60 2.24 -2.38 -7.35
C TYR A 60 3.18 -1.57 -6.45
N ALA A 61 3.55 -0.37 -6.91
CA ALA A 61 4.48 0.56 -6.23
C ALA A 61 4.05 2.04 -6.30
N GLY A 62 2.79 2.33 -6.69
CA GLY A 62 2.39 3.66 -7.18
C GLY A 62 2.05 4.74 -6.13
N TYR A 63 2.68 4.73 -4.96
CA TYR A 63 2.46 5.77 -3.94
C TYR A 63 3.71 6.61 -3.78
N LYS A 64 3.56 7.92 -3.70
CA LYS A 64 4.61 8.80 -3.24
C LYS A 64 4.05 9.63 -2.10
N ASP A 65 4.54 9.44 -0.88
CA ASP A 65 4.17 10.30 0.24
C ASP A 65 4.73 11.71 -0.03
N ASN A 66 3.95 12.74 0.35
CA ASN A 66 4.36 14.13 0.25
C ASN A 66 4.39 14.81 1.64
N GLY A 67 4.74 14.05 2.67
CA GLY A 67 5.03 14.56 4.01
C GLY A 67 3.89 14.37 5.01
N GLY A 68 3.12 13.28 4.90
CA GLY A 68 2.31 12.77 5.99
C GLY A 68 0.81 13.04 5.91
N ILE A 69 0.12 12.82 7.04
CA ILE A 69 -1.36 12.76 7.15
C ILE A 69 -2.06 13.97 6.50
N ILE A 70 -1.44 15.15 6.56
CA ILE A 70 -2.01 16.42 6.10
C ILE A 70 -1.89 16.62 4.58
N ASN A 71 -0.78 16.16 3.98
CA ASN A 71 -0.47 16.46 2.58
C ASN A 71 -1.00 15.42 1.59
N GLY A 72 -1.43 14.26 2.08
CA GLY A 72 -2.01 13.19 1.26
C GLY A 72 -0.98 12.46 0.40
N ASN A 73 -1.33 11.24 -0.01
CA ASN A 73 -0.53 10.50 -0.97
C ASN A 73 -0.62 11.14 -2.36
N ILE A 74 0.52 11.21 -3.06
CA ILE A 74 0.58 11.40 -4.51
C ILE A 74 0.46 10.00 -5.14
N TYR A 75 -0.47 9.84 -6.06
CA TYR A 75 -0.69 8.56 -6.74
C TYR A 75 -0.01 8.59 -8.09
N THR A 76 0.71 7.53 -8.44
CA THR A 76 1.37 7.39 -9.74
C THR A 76 0.93 6.13 -10.46
N ASP A 77 0.90 6.18 -11.80
CA ASP A 77 0.79 4.99 -12.63
C ASP A 77 2.13 4.21 -12.69
N LYS A 78 2.14 3.05 -13.35
CA LYS A 78 3.35 2.23 -13.51
C LYS A 78 4.48 2.92 -14.30
N ASN A 79 4.18 4.00 -15.01
CA ASN A 79 5.15 4.79 -15.74
C ASN A 79 5.66 5.99 -14.92
N GLY A 80 5.18 6.16 -13.68
CA GLY A 80 5.53 7.28 -12.82
C GLY A 80 4.73 8.56 -13.08
N ASN A 81 3.67 8.52 -13.89
CA ASN A 81 2.82 9.70 -14.12
C ASN A 81 1.87 9.89 -12.95
N GLU A 82 1.73 11.13 -12.47
CA GLU A 82 0.73 11.47 -11.46
C GLU A 82 -0.69 11.21 -11.97
N ILE A 83 -1.49 10.54 -11.16
CA ILE A 83 -2.90 10.21 -11.44
C ILE A 83 -3.75 10.53 -10.21
N THR A 84 -5.07 10.58 -10.39
CA THR A 84 -5.97 10.70 -9.24
C THR A 84 -6.02 9.39 -8.45
N ARG A 85 -6.36 9.47 -7.17
CA ARG A 85 -6.64 8.31 -6.31
C ARG A 85 -7.69 7.36 -6.93
N GLU A 86 -8.73 7.91 -7.53
CA GLU A 86 -9.78 7.11 -8.17
C GLU A 86 -9.22 6.33 -9.37
N GLN A 87 -8.41 7.00 -10.18
CA GLN A 87 -7.76 6.39 -11.34
C GLN A 87 -6.77 5.31 -10.91
N PHE A 88 -6.04 5.53 -9.83
CA PHE A 88 -5.16 4.54 -9.21
C PHE A 88 -5.92 3.25 -8.89
N TRP A 89 -7.01 3.34 -8.12
CA TRP A 89 -7.76 2.16 -7.70
C TRP A 89 -8.48 1.47 -8.86
N LYS A 90 -8.94 2.24 -9.85
CA LYS A 90 -9.49 1.69 -11.10
C LYS A 90 -8.45 0.90 -11.89
N ASN A 91 -7.24 1.43 -12.02
CA ASN A 91 -6.13 0.74 -12.69
C ASN A 91 -5.72 -0.51 -11.91
N PHE A 92 -5.59 -0.39 -10.59
CA PHE A 92 -5.29 -1.51 -9.70
C PHE A 92 -6.26 -2.68 -9.91
N ASP A 93 -7.56 -2.41 -9.94
CA ASP A 93 -8.59 -3.45 -10.15
C ASP A 93 -8.52 -4.08 -11.54
N ALA A 94 -8.33 -3.26 -12.57
CA ALA A 94 -8.23 -3.74 -13.95
C ALA A 94 -7.01 -4.65 -14.15
N GLU A 95 -5.87 -4.31 -13.53
CA GLU A 95 -4.61 -5.00 -13.71
C GLU A 95 -4.49 -6.27 -12.88
N ASN A 96 -5.09 -6.28 -11.69
CA ASN A 96 -4.96 -7.39 -10.74
C ASN A 96 -6.18 -8.31 -10.71
N GLY A 97 -7.22 -7.98 -11.48
CA GLY A 97 -8.50 -8.70 -11.42
C GLY A 97 -9.14 -8.65 -10.03
N THR A 98 -8.80 -7.65 -9.22
CA THR A 98 -9.36 -7.50 -7.88
C THR A 98 -10.84 -7.16 -7.99
N LYS A 99 -11.64 -7.79 -7.13
CA LYS A 99 -13.06 -7.50 -7.00
C LYS A 99 -13.30 -6.75 -5.71
N ILE A 100 -14.20 -5.78 -5.76
CA ILE A 100 -14.79 -5.18 -4.56
C ILE A 100 -15.67 -6.27 -3.92
N ILE A 101 -15.34 -6.65 -2.70
CA ILE A 101 -16.00 -7.73 -1.94
C ILE A 101 -16.77 -7.21 -0.72
N ARG A 102 -16.70 -5.90 -0.42
CA ARG A 102 -17.41 -5.24 0.69
C ARG A 102 -17.86 -3.84 0.31
#